data_AF-A0A267MHN3-F1
#
_entry.id   AF-A0A267MHN3-F1
#
_cell.length_a   1.000
_cell.length_b   1.000
_cell.length_c   1.000
_cell.angle_alpha   90.00
_cell.angle_beta   90.00
_cell.angle_gamma   90.00
#
_symmetry.space_group_name_H-M   'P 1'
#
loop_
_entity.id
_entity.type
_entity.pdbx_description
1 polymer ?
#
loop_
_entity_poly.entity_id
_entity_poly.type
_entity_poly.pdbx_seq_one_letter_code
_entity_poly.pdbx_strand_id
1 'polypeptide(L)'
;MNLVEKIYEGIKEFIDVFITKYEYENRGIIKKIRIDSRLNLNIDEEMWSKLFLYKSCYNYCAKIIMLRYLEDNKLTYVKMNKSGFNKWKEFVKNISERFSLLYDVAIMDLQEDKNNTIRNIFKSSDYDLFRIDDELAGLLYKNFSGIDFSNLEVKELISVFRKIYSLEKREDLNLEKFYKRAPAFFYLLRLEENKRIL
;
A
#
# COMPACT_ATOMS: atom_id res chain seq x y z
N MET A 1 -19.28 13.95 1.37
CA MET A 1 -18.48 12.76 1.01
C MET A 1 -18.25 11.93 2.26
N ASN A 2 -18.64 10.64 2.26
CA ASN A 2 -18.42 9.76 3.41
C ASN A 2 -16.93 9.39 3.55
N LEU A 3 -16.55 8.77 4.67
CA LEU A 3 -15.13 8.45 4.96
C LEU A 3 -14.53 7.49 3.92
N VAL A 4 -15.28 6.45 3.54
CA VAL A 4 -14.88 5.48 2.51
C VAL A 4 -14.51 6.18 1.19
N GLU A 5 -15.34 7.12 0.73
CA GLU A 5 -15.12 7.85 -0.51
C GLU A 5 -13.92 8.79 -0.41
N LYS A 6 -13.72 9.46 0.75
CA LYS A 6 -12.53 10.27 0.99
C LYS A 6 -11.23 9.46 0.89
N ILE A 7 -11.21 8.28 1.51
CA ILE A 7 -10.05 7.39 1.47
C ILE A 7 -9.83 6.89 0.04
N TYR A 8 -10.89 6.48 -0.65
CA TYR A 8 -10.75 6.01 -2.03
C TYR A 8 -10.21 7.09 -2.97
N GLU A 9 -10.82 8.28 -2.97
CA GLU A 9 -10.40 9.38 -3.84
C GLU A 9 -8.96 9.83 -3.55
N GLY A 10 -8.54 9.83 -2.29
CA GLY A 10 -7.16 10.21 -1.98
C GLY A 10 -6.10 9.19 -2.45
N ILE A 11 -6.48 7.91 -2.63
CA ILE A 11 -5.59 6.84 -3.10
C ILE A 11 -5.60 6.72 -4.62
N LYS A 12 -6.68 7.14 -5.27
CA LYS A 12 -6.85 7.00 -6.72
C LYS A 12 -5.72 7.67 -7.50
N GLU A 13 -5.40 8.92 -7.17
CA GLU A 13 -4.28 9.65 -7.79
C GLU A 13 -2.94 8.92 -7.57
N PHE A 14 -2.73 8.34 -6.39
CA PHE A 14 -1.53 7.52 -6.12
C PHE A 14 -1.47 6.28 -7.03
N ILE A 15 -2.59 5.56 -7.21
CA ILE A 15 -2.63 4.37 -8.08
C ILE A 15 -2.28 4.77 -9.52
N ASP A 16 -2.91 5.81 -10.05
CA ASP A 16 -2.73 6.22 -11.44
C ASP A 16 -1.27 6.64 -11.71
N VAL A 17 -0.68 7.42 -10.78
CA VAL A 17 0.72 7.84 -10.88
C VAL A 17 1.67 6.64 -10.70
N PHE A 18 1.42 5.74 -9.74
CA PHE A 18 2.25 4.56 -9.51
C PHE A 18 2.31 3.64 -10.73
N ILE A 19 1.14 3.33 -11.32
CA ILE A 19 1.07 2.46 -12.51
C ILE A 19 1.77 3.11 -13.70
N THR A 20 1.51 4.39 -13.97
CA THR A 20 2.11 5.12 -15.10
C THR A 20 3.63 5.21 -14.94
N LYS A 21 4.10 5.56 -13.75
CA LYS A 21 5.52 5.74 -13.45
C LYS A 21 6.32 4.45 -13.61
N TYR A 22 5.76 3.35 -13.15
CA TYR A 22 6.48 2.08 -13.05
C TYR A 22 6.15 1.07 -14.15
N GLU A 23 5.35 1.45 -15.16
CA GLU A 23 4.93 0.58 -16.26
C GLU A 23 6.10 -0.14 -16.95
N TYR A 24 7.21 0.55 -17.16
CA TYR A 24 8.39 0.02 -17.84
C TYR A 24 9.60 -0.16 -16.91
N GLU A 25 9.47 0.16 -15.63
CA GLU A 25 10.58 0.06 -14.68
C GLU A 25 10.82 -1.39 -14.25
N ASN A 26 12.07 -1.72 -13.96
CA ASN A 26 12.48 -3.02 -13.41
C ASN A 26 12.09 -4.24 -14.28
N ARG A 27 11.74 -4.06 -15.55
CA ARG A 27 11.32 -5.14 -16.48
C ARG A 27 12.31 -6.31 -16.53
N GLY A 28 13.61 -6.03 -16.53
CA GLY A 28 14.64 -7.08 -16.48
C GLY A 28 14.61 -7.91 -15.18
N ILE A 29 14.39 -7.27 -14.03
CA ILE A 29 14.28 -7.95 -12.74
C ILE A 29 12.98 -8.76 -12.69
N ILE A 30 11.88 -8.17 -13.13
CA ILE A 30 10.56 -8.83 -13.19
C ILE A 30 10.60 -10.06 -14.11
N LYS A 31 11.30 -9.97 -15.25
CA LYS A 31 11.55 -11.09 -16.16
C LYS A 31 12.34 -12.21 -15.48
N LYS A 32 13.39 -11.87 -14.73
CA LYS A 32 14.15 -12.85 -13.95
C LYS A 32 13.25 -13.55 -12.92
N ILE A 33 12.46 -12.79 -12.17
CA ILE A 33 11.49 -13.33 -11.21
C ILE A 33 10.49 -14.28 -11.90
N ARG A 34 9.99 -13.91 -13.09
CA ARG A 34 9.12 -14.78 -13.91
C ARG A 34 9.77 -16.11 -14.21
N ILE A 35 11.01 -16.10 -14.72
CA ILE A 35 11.76 -17.31 -15.08
C ILE A 35 11.96 -18.18 -13.83
N ASP A 36 12.39 -17.57 -12.72
CA ASP A 36 12.65 -18.28 -11.46
C ASP A 36 11.37 -18.88 -10.84
N SER A 37 10.21 -18.27 -11.10
CA SER A 37 8.92 -18.73 -10.55
C SER A 37 8.39 -20.03 -11.15
N ARG A 38 8.90 -20.47 -12.31
CA ARG A 38 8.37 -21.59 -13.12
C ARG A 38 6.90 -21.45 -13.57
N LEU A 39 6.25 -20.31 -13.31
CA LEU A 39 4.92 -19.95 -13.82
C LEU A 39 4.98 -19.32 -15.22
N ASN A 40 6.18 -19.19 -15.78
CA ASN A 40 6.50 -18.58 -17.07
C ASN A 40 5.86 -19.25 -18.29
N LEU A 41 5.31 -20.46 -18.14
CA LEU A 41 4.69 -21.23 -19.22
C LEU A 41 3.25 -20.83 -19.52
N ASN A 42 2.56 -20.18 -18.57
CA ASN A 42 1.11 -19.90 -18.68
C ASN A 42 0.77 -18.42 -18.85
N ILE A 43 1.74 -17.53 -18.60
CA ILE A 43 1.56 -16.07 -18.65
C ILE A 43 2.71 -15.48 -19.45
N ASP A 44 2.37 -14.70 -20.48
CA ASP A 44 3.34 -13.97 -21.29
C ASP A 44 4.05 -12.87 -20.46
N GLU A 45 5.11 -12.30 -21.02
CA GLU A 45 5.95 -11.33 -20.31
C GLU A 45 5.22 -10.03 -19.95
N GLU A 46 4.33 -9.58 -20.84
CA GLU A 46 3.63 -8.33 -20.71
C GLU A 46 2.55 -8.44 -19.64
N MET A 47 1.73 -9.48 -19.71
CA MET A 47 0.73 -9.80 -18.69
C MET A 47 1.38 -10.06 -17.34
N TRP A 48 2.50 -10.80 -17.30
CA TRP A 48 3.23 -11.01 -16.05
C TRP A 48 3.66 -9.70 -15.40
N SER A 49 4.25 -8.80 -16.19
CA SER A 49 4.72 -7.50 -15.70
C SER A 49 3.55 -6.64 -15.23
N LYS A 50 2.44 -6.63 -15.96
CA LYS A 50 1.20 -5.95 -15.58
C LYS A 50 0.69 -6.46 -14.24
N LEU A 51 0.48 -7.77 -14.09
CA LEU A 51 -0.01 -8.37 -12.85
C LEU A 51 0.92 -8.10 -11.66
N PHE A 52 2.23 -8.15 -11.89
CA PHE A 52 3.23 -7.83 -10.87
C PHE A 52 3.12 -6.38 -10.41
N LEU A 53 3.05 -5.44 -11.35
CA LEU A 53 2.92 -4.02 -11.08
C LEU A 53 1.62 -3.70 -10.31
N TYR A 54 0.47 -4.22 -10.76
CA TYR A 54 -0.81 -4.00 -10.09
C TYR A 54 -0.82 -4.58 -8.67
N LYS A 55 -0.26 -5.79 -8.48
CA LYS A 55 -0.18 -6.39 -7.14
C LYS A 55 0.76 -5.63 -6.21
N SER A 56 1.88 -5.12 -6.73
CA SER A 56 2.75 -4.18 -6.00
C SER A 56 1.98 -2.93 -5.59
N CYS A 57 1.28 -2.28 -6.54
CA CYS A 57 0.50 -1.09 -6.27
C CYS A 57 -0.53 -1.32 -5.15
N TYR A 58 -1.31 -2.41 -5.22
CA TYR A 58 -2.33 -2.69 -4.22
C TYR A 58 -1.75 -3.13 -2.87
N ASN A 59 -0.56 -3.74 -2.86
CA ASN A 59 0.18 -3.97 -1.62
C ASN A 59 0.57 -2.65 -0.95
N TYR A 60 1.04 -1.67 -1.73
CA TYR A 60 1.33 -0.34 -1.22
C TYR A 60 0.08 0.37 -0.72
N CYS A 61 -1.01 0.37 -1.47
CA CYS A 61 -2.29 0.94 -1.02
C CYS A 61 -2.73 0.32 0.32
N ALA A 62 -2.61 -1.00 0.45
CA ALA A 62 -2.94 -1.70 1.69
C ALA A 62 -2.02 -1.27 2.86
N LYS A 63 -0.70 -1.20 2.65
CA LYS A 63 0.25 -0.71 3.65
C LYS A 63 -0.07 0.71 4.09
N ILE A 64 -0.39 1.60 3.15
CA ILE A 64 -0.72 3.01 3.43
C ILE A 64 -1.98 3.11 4.28
N ILE A 65 -3.06 2.44 3.89
CA ILE A 65 -4.33 2.44 4.64
C ILE A 65 -4.11 1.90 6.05
N MET A 66 -3.41 0.76 6.17
CA MET A 66 -3.16 0.16 7.48
C MET A 66 -2.25 1.03 8.35
N LEU A 67 -1.23 1.68 7.77
CA LEU A 67 -0.37 2.62 8.47
C LEU A 67 -1.19 3.77 9.06
N ARG A 68 -2.05 4.40 8.26
CA ARG A 68 -2.90 5.51 8.72
C ARG A 68 -3.90 5.07 9.78
N TYR A 69 -4.50 3.88 9.61
CA TYR A 69 -5.38 3.28 10.62
C TYR A 69 -4.65 3.08 11.96
N LEU A 70 -3.45 2.50 11.94
CA LEU A 70 -2.64 2.27 13.15
C LEU A 70 -2.24 3.58 13.82
N GLU A 71 -1.82 4.59 13.06
CA GLU A 71 -1.44 5.90 13.57
C GLU A 71 -2.61 6.62 14.26
N ASP A 72 -3.78 6.66 13.61
CA ASP A 72 -4.93 7.42 14.11
C ASP A 72 -5.62 6.71 15.29
N ASN A 73 -5.46 5.38 15.39
CA ASN A 73 -5.89 4.59 16.55
C ASN A 73 -4.81 4.49 17.65
N LYS A 74 -3.72 5.26 17.56
CA LYS A 74 -2.63 5.31 18.56
C LYS A 74 -1.94 3.97 18.81
N LEU A 75 -1.96 3.07 17.82
CA LEU A 75 -1.27 1.78 17.86
C LEU A 75 0.21 1.89 17.46
N THR A 76 0.60 3.01 16.83
CA THR A 76 1.98 3.40 16.56
C THR A 76 2.14 4.92 16.71
N TYR A 77 3.39 5.39 16.77
CA TYR A 77 3.69 6.81 16.73
C TYR A 77 3.36 7.42 15.37
N VAL A 78 2.67 8.55 15.41
CA VAL A 78 2.24 9.30 14.23
C VAL A 78 3.42 9.84 13.43
N LYS A 79 3.41 9.59 12.11
CA LYS A 79 4.41 10.07 11.15
C LYS A 79 3.72 10.67 9.93
N MET A 80 2.73 9.97 9.36
CA MET A 80 2.11 10.32 8.07
C MET A 80 0.77 11.09 8.18
N ASN A 81 0.11 11.17 9.34
CA ASN A 81 -0.96 12.18 9.52
C ASN A 81 -0.41 13.60 9.66
N LYS A 82 -1.31 14.56 9.55
CA LYS A 82 -1.06 15.98 9.80
C LYS A 82 -0.36 16.25 11.13
N SER A 83 -0.69 15.52 12.21
CA SER A 83 -0.05 15.72 13.52
C SER A 83 1.42 15.25 13.52
N GLY A 84 1.69 14.06 12.99
CA GLY A 84 3.05 13.52 12.86
C GLY A 84 3.91 14.41 11.98
N PHE A 85 3.38 14.84 10.84
CA PHE A 85 4.12 15.72 9.94
C PHE A 85 4.45 17.08 10.57
N ASN A 86 3.51 17.69 11.30
CA ASN A 86 3.77 18.94 12.00
C ASN A 86 4.88 18.79 13.04
N LYS A 87 4.90 17.69 13.79
CA LYS A 87 6.01 17.39 14.71
C LYS A 87 7.33 17.30 13.95
N TRP A 88 7.38 16.54 12.87
CA TRP A 88 8.61 16.41 12.08
C TRP A 88 9.12 17.74 11.50
N LYS A 89 8.21 18.65 11.12
CA LYS A 89 8.57 20.01 10.68
C LYS A 89 9.22 20.85 11.78
N GLU A 90 8.85 20.64 13.03
CA GLU A 90 9.48 21.33 14.18
C GLU A 90 10.92 20.83 14.41
N PHE A 91 11.20 19.56 14.09
CA PHE A 91 12.52 18.96 14.26
C PHE A 91 13.45 19.12 13.04
N VAL A 92 12.91 19.14 11.82
CA VAL A 92 13.69 19.07 10.58
C VAL A 92 13.22 20.10 9.57
N LYS A 93 14.12 21.03 9.21
CA LYS A 93 13.83 22.20 8.36
C LYS A 93 13.30 21.87 6.96
N ASN A 94 13.77 20.77 6.35
CA ASN A 94 13.50 20.43 4.95
C ASN A 94 12.63 19.16 4.79
N ILE A 95 11.90 18.75 5.83
CA ILE A 95 11.14 17.49 5.79
C ILE A 95 10.02 17.51 4.74
N SER A 96 9.51 18.69 4.39
CA SER A 96 8.53 18.88 3.32
C SER A 96 9.04 18.54 1.92
N GLU A 97 10.34 18.30 1.77
CA GLU A 97 10.95 17.87 0.50
C GLU A 97 11.43 16.41 0.57
N ARG A 98 11.20 15.72 1.69
CA ARG A 98 11.72 14.38 2.01
C ARG A 98 10.61 13.46 2.53
N PHE A 99 9.46 13.46 1.85
CA PHE A 99 8.30 12.66 2.25
C PHE A 99 8.58 11.16 2.17
N SER A 100 9.41 10.70 1.23
CA SER A 100 9.84 9.31 1.12
C SER A 100 10.53 8.81 2.38
N LEU A 101 11.37 9.64 2.99
CA LEU A 101 12.07 9.31 4.25
C LEU A 101 11.07 9.07 5.39
N LEU A 102 10.05 9.92 5.52
CA LEU A 102 9.01 9.74 6.55
C LEU A 102 8.22 8.46 6.34
N TYR A 103 7.89 8.17 5.08
CA TYR A 103 7.23 6.92 4.72
C TYR A 103 8.10 5.71 5.06
N ASP A 104 9.38 5.72 4.69
CA ASP A 104 10.31 4.63 4.96
C ASP A 104 10.49 4.39 6.47
N VAL A 105 10.66 5.46 7.26
CA VAL A 105 10.72 5.37 8.73
C VAL A 105 9.42 4.78 9.29
N ALA A 106 8.27 5.14 8.75
CA ALA A 106 6.98 4.60 9.17
C ALA A 106 6.85 3.09 8.88
N ILE A 107 7.30 2.65 7.71
CA ILE A 107 7.28 1.23 7.34
C ILE A 107 8.28 0.44 8.18
N MET A 108 9.51 0.93 8.37
CA MET A 108 10.52 0.24 9.18
C MET A 108 10.05 0.04 10.63
N ASP A 109 9.43 1.04 11.24
CA ASP A 109 8.89 0.94 12.60
C ASP A 109 7.85 -0.18 12.71
N LEU A 110 6.96 -0.31 11.70
CA LEU A 110 5.93 -1.35 11.68
C LEU A 110 6.45 -2.73 11.30
N GLN A 111 7.58 -2.82 10.59
CA GLN A 111 8.26 -4.08 10.29
C GLN A 111 8.92 -4.69 11.53
N GLU A 112 9.36 -3.85 12.47
CA GLU A 112 10.00 -4.25 13.73
C GLU A 112 9.03 -4.23 14.94
N ASP A 113 7.72 -4.08 14.68
CA ASP A 113 6.70 -4.01 15.73
C ASP A 113 6.68 -5.27 16.63
N LYS A 114 6.31 -5.14 17.90
CA LYS A 114 6.22 -6.30 18.80
C LYS A 114 5.04 -7.21 18.45
N ASN A 115 3.96 -6.64 17.89
CA ASN A 115 2.79 -7.35 17.45
C ASN A 115 3.06 -8.11 16.14
N ASN A 116 2.97 -9.43 16.20
CA ASN A 116 3.24 -10.30 15.06
C ASN A 116 2.28 -10.06 13.88
N THR A 117 1.02 -9.70 14.15
CA THR A 117 0.04 -9.39 13.09
C THR A 117 0.47 -8.14 12.33
N ILE A 118 0.88 -7.07 13.04
CA ILE A 118 1.38 -5.83 12.43
C ILE A 118 2.62 -6.13 11.58
N ARG A 119 3.65 -6.78 12.17
CA ARG A 119 4.86 -7.14 11.40
C ARG A 119 4.55 -7.94 10.13
N ASN A 120 3.62 -8.89 10.21
CA ASN A 120 3.26 -9.71 9.06
C ASN A 120 2.58 -8.90 7.95
N ILE A 121 1.81 -7.86 8.28
CA ILE A 121 1.22 -6.94 7.29
C ILE A 121 2.31 -6.16 6.57
N PHE A 122 3.30 -5.65 7.29
CA PHE A 122 4.33 -4.75 6.75
C PHE A 122 5.59 -5.47 6.24
N LYS A 123 5.67 -6.79 6.40
CA LYS A 123 6.80 -7.63 5.97
C LYS A 123 7.22 -7.32 4.53
N SER A 124 8.54 -7.22 4.32
CA SER A 124 9.13 -7.06 3.00
C SER A 124 8.83 -8.27 2.10
N SER A 125 8.61 -7.99 0.82
CA SER A 125 8.28 -8.98 -0.22
C SER A 125 8.83 -8.54 -1.57
N ASP A 126 8.81 -9.45 -2.55
CA ASP A 126 9.19 -9.14 -3.93
C ASP A 126 8.40 -7.96 -4.52
N TYR A 127 7.21 -7.69 -3.98
CA TYR A 127 6.34 -6.59 -4.40
C TYR A 127 6.81 -5.21 -3.95
N ASP A 128 7.80 -5.13 -3.05
CA ASP A 128 8.44 -3.89 -2.61
C ASP A 128 9.60 -3.46 -3.52
N LEU A 129 9.66 -4.04 -4.73
CA LEU A 129 10.65 -3.72 -5.77
C LEU A 129 10.58 -2.24 -6.21
N PHE A 130 9.37 -1.68 -6.29
CA PHE A 130 9.13 -0.29 -6.67
C PHE A 130 9.15 0.60 -5.43
N ARG A 131 10.04 1.60 -5.39
CA ARG A 131 10.19 2.46 -4.20
C ARG A 131 9.09 3.53 -4.14
N ILE A 132 8.74 3.99 -2.94
CA ILE A 132 7.90 5.18 -2.78
C ILE A 132 8.85 6.37 -2.65
N ASP A 133 9.00 7.11 -3.74
CA ASP A 133 9.85 8.29 -3.77
C ASP A 133 9.10 9.56 -3.30
N ASP A 134 9.77 10.71 -3.31
CA ASP A 134 9.21 11.95 -2.75
C ASP A 134 7.97 12.43 -3.51
N GLU A 135 7.84 12.13 -4.81
CA GLU A 135 6.64 12.41 -5.60
C GLU A 135 5.45 11.59 -5.08
N LEU A 136 5.59 10.26 -5.05
CA LEU A 136 4.53 9.37 -4.59
C LEU A 136 4.18 9.62 -3.12
N ALA A 137 5.18 9.78 -2.25
CA ALA A 137 4.97 10.09 -0.84
C ALA A 137 4.33 11.48 -0.66
N GLY A 138 4.66 12.46 -1.51
CA GLY A 138 4.04 13.77 -1.54
C GLY A 138 2.54 13.71 -1.85
N LEU A 139 2.12 12.84 -2.78
CA LEU A 139 0.70 12.59 -3.06
C LEU A 139 -0.02 12.04 -1.83
N LEU A 140 0.60 11.08 -1.13
CA LEU A 140 0.06 10.54 0.12
C LEU A 140 -0.08 11.64 1.18
N TYR A 141 0.92 12.50 1.34
CA TYR A 141 0.79 13.60 2.28
C TYR A 141 -0.35 14.55 1.89
N LYS A 142 -0.36 15.04 0.65
CA LYS A 142 -1.34 16.00 0.13
C LYS A 142 -2.77 15.48 0.28
N ASN A 143 -3.02 14.24 -0.10
CA ASN A 143 -4.36 13.69 -0.22
C ASN A 143 -4.82 12.92 1.03
N PHE A 144 -3.90 12.38 1.82
CA PHE A 144 -4.21 11.40 2.88
C PHE A 144 -3.91 11.90 4.31
N SER A 145 -3.06 12.91 4.48
CA SER A 145 -2.63 13.37 5.81
C SER A 145 -3.75 13.97 6.67
N GLY A 146 -4.78 14.52 6.03
CA GLY A 146 -5.92 15.19 6.66
C GLY A 146 -7.15 14.31 6.87
N ILE A 147 -7.11 13.05 6.43
CA ILE A 147 -8.19 12.08 6.63
C ILE A 147 -7.97 11.40 7.98
N ASP A 148 -9.03 11.36 8.79
CA ASP A 148 -9.06 10.72 10.11
C ASP A 148 -9.59 9.27 10.00
N PHE A 149 -8.75 8.30 10.36
CA PHE A 149 -9.04 6.87 10.32
C PHE A 149 -9.49 6.31 11.69
N SER A 150 -9.55 7.13 12.73
CA SER A 150 -9.84 6.68 14.11
C SER A 150 -11.19 5.99 14.26
N ASN A 151 -12.18 6.37 13.45
CA ASN A 151 -13.53 5.79 13.48
C ASN A 151 -13.78 4.79 12.34
N LEU A 152 -12.75 4.38 11.60
CA LEU A 152 -12.92 3.50 10.44
C LEU A 152 -13.26 2.08 10.90
N GLU A 153 -14.48 1.63 10.59
CA GLU A 153 -14.92 0.26 10.90
C GLU A 153 -14.39 -0.75 9.89
N VAL A 154 -14.36 -2.04 10.28
CA VAL A 154 -13.97 -3.15 9.38
C VAL A 154 -14.77 -3.16 8.07
N LYS A 155 -16.08 -2.92 8.16
CA LYS A 155 -16.98 -2.88 6.99
C LYS A 155 -16.61 -1.75 6.02
N GLU A 156 -16.14 -0.63 6.55
CA GLU A 156 -15.74 0.54 5.77
C GLU A 156 -14.37 0.30 5.13
N LEU A 157 -13.42 -0.28 5.86
CA LEU A 157 -12.13 -0.70 5.32
C LEU A 157 -12.29 -1.69 4.16
N ILE A 158 -13.17 -2.68 4.30
CA ILE A 158 -13.53 -3.61 3.21
C ILE A 158 -14.14 -2.84 2.03
N SER A 159 -15.00 -1.87 2.30
CA SER A 159 -15.65 -1.06 1.26
C SER A 159 -14.65 -0.19 0.48
N VAL A 160 -13.67 0.41 1.16
CA VAL A 160 -12.54 1.12 0.51
C VAL A 160 -11.78 0.16 -0.40
N PHE A 161 -11.42 -1.01 0.11
CA PHE A 161 -10.63 -1.96 -0.66
C PHE A 161 -11.40 -2.51 -1.88
N ARG A 162 -12.71 -2.72 -1.78
CA ARG A 162 -13.58 -3.08 -2.91
C ARG A 162 -13.70 -1.98 -3.96
N LYS A 163 -13.47 -0.71 -3.62
CA LYS A 163 -13.37 0.36 -4.62
C LYS A 163 -12.01 0.35 -5.32
N ILE A 164 -10.92 0.07 -4.60
CA ILE A 164 -9.57 -0.02 -5.16
C ILE A 164 -9.44 -1.24 -6.09
N TYR A 165 -9.83 -2.41 -5.60
CA TYR A 165 -9.79 -3.70 -6.27
C TYR A 165 -11.23 -4.25 -6.38
N SER A 166 -11.96 -3.71 -7.37
CA SER A 166 -13.36 -4.02 -7.68
C SER A 166 -13.55 -5.47 -8.11
N LEU A 167 -14.81 -5.90 -8.14
CA LEU A 167 -15.17 -7.25 -8.59
C LEU A 167 -14.68 -7.53 -10.02
N GLU A 168 -14.92 -6.59 -10.94
CA GLU A 168 -14.41 -6.65 -12.32
C GLU A 168 -12.88 -6.83 -12.36
N LYS A 169 -12.14 -6.00 -11.62
CA LYS A 169 -10.68 -6.14 -11.53
C LYS A 169 -10.24 -7.46 -10.89
N ARG A 170 -11.02 -8.00 -9.94
CA ARG A 170 -10.75 -9.30 -9.30
C ARG A 170 -10.86 -10.44 -10.29
N GLU A 171 -11.90 -10.41 -11.12
CA GLU A 171 -12.14 -11.39 -12.17
C GLU A 171 -11.06 -11.29 -13.26
N ASP A 172 -10.72 -10.08 -13.69
CA ASP A 172 -9.74 -9.84 -14.74
C ASP A 172 -8.30 -10.15 -14.33
N LEU A 173 -7.88 -9.70 -13.15
CA LEU A 173 -6.47 -9.75 -12.74
C LEU A 173 -6.15 -10.95 -11.84
N ASN A 174 -7.13 -11.44 -11.07
CA ASN A 174 -7.00 -12.61 -10.18
C ASN A 174 -5.70 -12.62 -9.34
N LEU A 175 -5.35 -11.44 -8.79
CA LEU A 175 -4.07 -11.17 -8.13
C LEU A 175 -3.83 -12.02 -6.87
N GLU A 176 -4.89 -12.57 -6.31
CA GLU A 176 -4.86 -13.46 -5.13
C GLU A 176 -4.09 -14.76 -5.44
N LYS A 177 -4.25 -15.27 -6.66
CA LYS A 177 -3.62 -16.51 -7.15
C LYS A 177 -2.32 -16.27 -7.90
N PHE A 178 -2.09 -15.03 -8.37
CA PHE A 178 -0.87 -14.65 -9.06
C PHE A 178 0.35 -14.70 -8.12
N TYR A 179 1.46 -15.33 -8.54
CA TYR A 179 2.81 -15.35 -7.94
C TYR A 179 2.94 -14.95 -6.45
N LYS A 180 3.32 -15.84 -5.52
CA LYS A 180 3.61 -15.51 -4.10
C LYS A 180 2.53 -14.63 -3.39
N ARG A 181 2.72 -14.33 -2.11
CA ARG A 181 1.80 -13.47 -1.34
C ARG A 181 2.36 -12.06 -1.22
N ALA A 182 1.51 -11.08 -1.50
CA ALA A 182 1.72 -9.67 -1.14
C ALA A 182 1.12 -9.47 0.26
N PRO A 183 1.92 -9.26 1.32
CA PRO A 183 1.44 -9.45 2.70
C PRO A 183 0.29 -8.52 3.12
N ALA A 184 0.40 -7.22 2.86
CA ALA A 184 -0.64 -6.26 3.23
C ALA A 184 -1.90 -6.41 2.37
N PHE A 185 -1.73 -6.61 1.07
CA PHE A 185 -2.83 -6.89 0.15
C PHE A 185 -3.62 -8.14 0.57
N PHE A 186 -2.89 -9.22 0.89
CA PHE A 186 -3.49 -10.47 1.32
C PHE A 186 -4.20 -10.35 2.67
N TYR A 187 -3.66 -9.55 3.60
CA TYR A 187 -4.34 -9.26 4.86
C TYR A 187 -5.72 -8.62 4.62
N LEU A 188 -5.81 -7.60 3.77
CA LEU A 188 -7.09 -6.94 3.46
C LEU A 188 -8.09 -7.88 2.80
N LEU A 189 -7.64 -8.76 1.91
CA LEU A 189 -8.51 -9.78 1.31
C LEU A 189 -9.14 -10.69 2.37
N ARG A 190 -8.35 -11.13 3.35
CA ARG A 190 -8.83 -12.00 4.44
C ARG A 190 -9.73 -11.29 5.44
N LEU A 191 -9.72 -9.96 5.49
CA LEU A 191 -10.69 -9.21 6.31
C LEU A 191 -12.13 -9.46 5.85
N GLU A 192 -12.34 -9.69 4.55
CA GLU A 192 -13.67 -10.02 4.02
C GLU A 192 -14.20 -11.35 4.58
N GLU A 193 -13.29 -12.29 4.87
CA GLU A 193 -13.59 -13.61 5.43
C GLU A 193 -13.77 -13.54 6.95
N ASN A 194 -12.84 -12.87 7.65
CA ASN A 194 -12.71 -12.94 9.12
C ASN A 194 -13.44 -11.81 9.86
N LYS A 195 -13.79 -10.71 9.19
CA LYS A 195 -14.55 -9.56 9.72
C LYS A 195 -13.98 -8.93 11.01
N ARG A 196 -12.67 -9.02 11.24
CA ARG A 196 -11.98 -8.42 12.40
C ARG A 196 -10.68 -7.76 11.97
N ILE A 197 -10.46 -6.51 12.38
CA ILE A 197 -9.16 -5.84 12.24
C ILE A 197 -8.36 -6.14 13.51
N LEU A 198 -7.15 -6.67 13.32
CA LEU A 198 -6.10 -6.90 14.33
C LEU A 198 -6.56 -7.72 15.55
#